data_AF-A0A7J7N7R5-F1
#
_entry.id   AF-A0A7J7N7R5-F1
#
_cell.length_a   1.000
_cell.length_b   1.000
_cell.length_c   1.000
_cell.angle_alpha   90.00
_cell.angle_beta   90.00
_cell.angle_gamma   90.00
#
_symmetry.space_group_name_H-M   'P 1'
#
loop_
_entity.id
_entity.type
_entity.pdbx_description
1 polymer ?
#
loop_
_entity_poly.entity_id
_entity_poly.type
_entity_poly.pdbx_seq_one_letter_code
_entity_poly.pdbx_strand_id
1 'polypeptide(L)'
;MQSQTLSDANKQAYMRGKRVLEINPRHPIIKELRERVISDPEDESVKETAKLVYQTSLMKSGFVLSDPKEFANSIYSSVKTSLKISSDATVDEEIEADEAEEVETAKEANEEDAAVNEDADTEPSIAIVSVFKSETV
;
A
#
# COMPACT_ATOMS: atom_id res chain seq x y z
N MET A 1 24.16 4.85 -10.24
CA MET A 1 24.16 6.28 -10.65
C MET A 1 22.97 6.54 -11.58
N GLN A 2 21.75 6.53 -11.05
CA GLN A 2 20.55 6.94 -11.80
C GLN A 2 19.93 8.24 -11.24
N SER A 3 20.45 8.75 -10.12
CA SER A 3 19.93 9.93 -9.40
C SER A 3 20.57 11.26 -9.81
N GLN A 4 21.37 11.29 -10.88
CA GLN A 4 22.00 12.52 -11.37
C GLN A 4 21.18 13.15 -12.50
N THR A 5 20.60 14.32 -12.23
CA THR A 5 19.70 15.07 -13.13
C THR A 5 20.33 15.45 -14.47
N LEU A 6 21.64 15.69 -14.51
CA LEU A 6 22.36 16.14 -15.71
C LEU A 6 23.32 15.07 -16.28
N SER A 7 22.95 13.79 -16.17
CA SER A 7 23.76 12.70 -16.72
C SER A 7 23.24 12.24 -18.08
N ASP A 8 24.16 12.04 -19.02
CA ASP A 8 23.86 11.61 -20.39
C ASP A 8 23.25 10.20 -20.40
N ALA A 9 22.02 10.08 -20.93
CA ALA A 9 21.27 8.83 -21.00
C ALA A 9 22.00 7.73 -21.79
N ASN A 10 22.80 8.11 -22.79
CA ASN A 10 23.58 7.15 -23.59
C ASN A 10 24.71 6.51 -22.76
N LYS A 11 25.36 7.29 -21.89
CA LYS A 11 26.35 6.77 -20.94
C LYS A 11 25.69 5.88 -19.88
N GLN A 12 24.50 6.22 -19.41
CA GLN A 12 23.76 5.38 -18.46
C GLN A 12 23.40 4.00 -19.06
N ALA A 13 23.04 3.95 -20.35
CA ALA A 13 22.73 2.69 -21.02
C ALA A 13 23.95 1.77 -21.10
N TYR A 14 25.13 2.32 -21.43
CA TYR A 14 26.38 1.55 -21.48
C TYR A 14 26.86 1.08 -20.09
N MET A 15 26.49 1.80 -19.02
CA MET A 15 26.80 1.45 -17.62
C MET A 15 25.80 0.47 -17.01
N ARG A 16 24.68 0.15 -17.68
CA ARG A 16 23.73 -0.89 -17.24
C ARG A 16 24.29 -2.27 -17.62
N GLY A 17 25.06 -2.86 -16.70
CA GLY A 17 25.50 -4.25 -16.84
C GLY A 17 24.33 -5.24 -16.95
N LYS A 18 24.60 -6.40 -17.56
CA LYS A 18 23.63 -7.51 -17.60
C LYS A 18 23.36 -7.99 -16.18
N ARG A 19 22.08 -8.22 -15.87
CA ARG A 19 21.63 -8.73 -14.56
C ARG A 19 21.41 -10.24 -14.68
N VAL A 20 21.76 -10.98 -13.63
CA VAL A 20 21.56 -12.44 -13.54
C VAL A 20 20.50 -12.70 -12.48
N LEU A 21 19.45 -13.44 -12.84
CA LEU A 21 18.45 -13.93 -11.88
C LEU A 21 18.88 -15.31 -11.39
N GLU A 22 19.28 -15.39 -10.12
CA GLU A 22 19.57 -16.66 -9.48
C GLU A 22 18.29 -17.30 -8.93
N ILE A 23 18.09 -18.58 -9.20
CA ILE A 23 16.89 -19.32 -8.82
C ILE A 23 17.28 -20.45 -7.87
N ASN A 24 16.53 -20.61 -6.77
CA ASN A 24 16.70 -21.73 -5.85
C ASN A 24 15.81 -22.94 -6.26
N PRO A 25 16.38 -24.04 -6.76
CA PRO A 25 15.60 -25.21 -7.23
C PRO A 25 14.89 -25.96 -6.10
N ARG A 26 15.26 -25.73 -4.83
CA ARG A 26 14.63 -26.37 -3.67
C ARG A 26 13.36 -25.65 -3.23
N HIS A 27 13.14 -24.42 -3.69
CA HIS A 27 11.99 -23.61 -3.30
C HIS A 27 10.69 -24.17 -3.90
N PRO A 28 9.61 -24.33 -3.11
CA PRO A 28 8.36 -24.94 -3.60
C PRO A 28 7.77 -24.23 -4.81
N ILE A 29 7.76 -22.88 -4.82
CA ILE A 29 7.27 -22.08 -5.96
C ILE A 29 8.03 -22.41 -7.25
N ILE A 30 9.34 -22.60 -7.18
CA ILE A 30 10.17 -22.89 -8.36
C ILE A 30 9.90 -24.30 -8.89
N LYS A 31 9.69 -25.27 -7.99
CA LYS A 31 9.32 -26.63 -8.38
C LYS A 31 7.98 -26.66 -9.10
N GLU A 32 6.97 -25.99 -8.53
CA GLU A 32 5.64 -25.89 -9.13
C GLU A 32 5.68 -25.19 -10.49
N LEU A 33 6.39 -24.06 -10.60
CA LEU A 33 6.57 -23.36 -11.88
C LEU A 33 7.21 -24.27 -12.93
N ARG A 34 8.23 -25.06 -12.55
CA ARG A 34 8.85 -26.03 -13.46
C ARG A 34 7.86 -27.08 -13.95
N GLU A 35 7.05 -27.64 -13.05
CA GLU A 35 6.06 -28.68 -13.40
C GLU A 35 5.00 -28.13 -14.36
N ARG A 36 4.50 -26.91 -14.13
CA ARG A 36 3.53 -26.27 -15.01
C ARG A 36 4.10 -25.94 -16.38
N VAL A 37 5.32 -25.41 -16.45
CA VAL A 37 6.00 -25.13 -17.74
C VAL A 37 6.23 -26.41 -18.56
N ILE A 38 6.51 -27.55 -17.91
CA ILE A 38 6.64 -28.84 -18.59
C ILE A 38 5.29 -29.31 -19.14
N SER A 39 4.20 -29.05 -18.42
CA SER A 39 2.85 -29.44 -18.83
C SER A 39 2.32 -28.58 -19.98
N ASP A 40 2.45 -27.26 -19.86
CA ASP A 40 2.05 -26.29 -20.88
C ASP A 40 3.03 -25.10 -20.89
N PRO A 41 3.93 -25.01 -21.90
CA PRO A 41 4.88 -23.91 -21.99
C PRO A 41 4.23 -22.58 -22.38
N GLU A 42 3.01 -22.59 -22.93
CA GLU A 42 2.29 -21.41 -23.38
C GLU A 42 1.25 -20.90 -22.38
N ASP A 43 1.21 -21.47 -21.17
CA ASP A 43 0.33 -21.02 -20.10
C ASP A 43 0.68 -19.58 -19.67
N GLU A 44 -0.17 -18.63 -20.06
CA GLU A 44 -0.02 -17.22 -19.75
C GLU A 44 -0.03 -16.95 -18.24
N SER A 45 -0.78 -17.71 -17.45
CA SER A 45 -0.80 -17.55 -15.99
C SER A 45 0.55 -17.88 -15.34
N VAL A 46 1.26 -18.86 -15.91
CA VAL A 46 2.59 -19.27 -15.46
C VAL A 46 3.62 -18.22 -15.87
N LYS A 47 3.52 -17.67 -17.08
CA LYS A 47 4.36 -16.55 -17.54
C LYS A 47 4.19 -15.32 -16.65
N GLU A 48 2.94 -14.94 -16.32
CA GLU A 48 2.64 -13.84 -15.42
C GLU A 48 3.20 -14.08 -14.01
N THR A 49 3.02 -15.28 -13.47
CA THR A 49 3.57 -15.65 -12.16
C THR A 49 5.10 -15.58 -12.14
N ALA A 50 5.76 -16.08 -13.18
CA ALA A 50 7.22 -16.00 -13.31
C ALA A 50 7.70 -14.54 -13.40
N LYS A 51 6.98 -13.68 -14.12
CA LYS A 51 7.25 -12.24 -14.21
C LYS A 51 7.11 -11.55 -12.85
N LEU A 52 6.08 -11.89 -12.08
CA LEU A 52 5.88 -11.36 -10.73
C LEU A 52 7.01 -11.77 -9.77
N VAL A 53 7.47 -13.03 -9.83
CA VAL A 53 8.63 -13.51 -9.05
C VAL A 53 9.91 -12.75 -9.42
N TYR A 54 10.12 -12.48 -10.71
CA TYR A 54 11.25 -11.68 -11.18
C TYR A 54 11.21 -10.23 -10.67
N GLN A 55 10.06 -9.54 -10.80
CA GLN A 55 9.89 -8.17 -10.32
C GLN A 55 10.07 -8.08 -8.80
N THR A 56 9.56 -9.06 -8.06
CA THR A 56 9.78 -9.16 -6.60
C THR A 56 11.26 -9.31 -6.27
N SER A 57 11.98 -10.15 -7.02
CA SER A 57 13.42 -10.37 -6.85
C SER A 57 14.24 -9.11 -7.16
N LEU A 58 13.86 -8.36 -8.19
CA LEU A 58 14.46 -7.05 -8.52
C LEU A 58 14.29 -6.07 -7.36
N MET A 59 13.07 -5.91 -6.85
CA MET A 59 12.75 -5.01 -5.75
C MET A 59 13.52 -5.38 -4.48
N LYS A 60 13.53 -6.67 -4.11
CA LYS A 60 14.25 -7.16 -2.92
C LYS A 60 15.77 -6.99 -3.02
N SER A 61 16.31 -6.99 -4.23
CA SER A 61 17.74 -6.79 -4.50
C SER A 61 18.13 -5.31 -4.59
N GLY A 62 17.18 -4.39 -4.38
CA GLY A 62 17.42 -2.94 -4.42
C GLY A 62 17.52 -2.36 -5.83
N PHE A 63 17.08 -3.08 -6.87
CA PHE A 63 16.97 -2.53 -8.21
C PHE A 63 15.67 -1.76 -8.38
N VAL A 64 15.72 -0.67 -9.12
CA VAL A 64 14.55 0.09 -9.54
C VAL A 64 13.77 -0.72 -10.59
N LEU A 65 12.47 -0.87 -10.37
CA LEU A 65 11.55 -1.48 -11.34
C LEU A 65 11.44 -0.57 -12.57
N SER A 66 11.37 -1.16 -13.76
CA SER A 66 11.20 -0.42 -15.01
C SER A 66 9.84 0.29 -15.07
N ASP A 67 8.79 -0.40 -14.63
CA ASP A 67 7.43 0.12 -14.57
C ASP A 67 6.77 -0.35 -13.26
N PRO A 68 6.70 0.54 -12.24
CA PRO A 68 6.02 0.24 -10.98
C PRO A 68 4.51 0.03 -11.14
N LYS A 69 3.86 0.64 -12.14
CA LYS A 69 2.42 0.53 -12.37
C LYS A 69 2.09 -0.88 -12.88
N GLU A 70 2.91 -1.40 -13.80
CA GLU A 70 2.78 -2.78 -14.28
C GLU A 70 2.92 -3.80 -13.15
N PHE A 71 3.92 -3.62 -12.27
CA PHE A 71 4.09 -4.49 -11.10
C PHE A 71 2.88 -4.44 -10.15
N ALA A 72 2.35 -3.25 -9.87
CA ALA A 72 1.14 -3.10 -9.06
C ALA A 72 -0.06 -3.81 -9.70
N ASN A 73 -0.24 -3.67 -11.01
CA ASN A 73 -1.30 -4.37 -11.74
C ASN A 73 -1.16 -5.90 -11.63
N SER A 74 0.06 -6.45 -11.75
CA SER A 74 0.29 -7.90 -11.57
C SER A 74 -0.05 -8.38 -10.16
N ILE A 75 0.20 -7.56 -9.13
CA ILE A 75 -0.23 -7.87 -7.74
C ILE A 75 -1.75 -7.86 -7.65
N TYR A 76 -2.42 -6.83 -8.18
CA TYR A 76 -3.88 -6.73 -8.14
C TYR A 76 -4.54 -7.88 -8.89
N SER A 77 -4.03 -8.29 -10.04
CA SER A 77 -4.51 -9.47 -10.76
C SER A 77 -4.37 -10.74 -9.92
N SER A 78 -3.21 -10.96 -9.29
CA SER A 78 -2.99 -12.10 -8.39
C SER A 78 -3.98 -12.13 -7.21
N VAL A 79 -4.24 -10.97 -6.60
CA VAL A 79 -5.23 -10.84 -5.52
C VAL A 79 -6.65 -11.09 -6.01
N LYS A 80 -7.04 -10.52 -7.16
CA LYS A 80 -8.35 -10.78 -7.79
C LYS A 80 -8.57 -12.27 -8.04
N THR A 81 -7.58 -12.95 -8.62
CA THR A 81 -7.63 -14.41 -8.85
C THR A 81 -7.75 -15.18 -7.53
N SER A 82 -6.99 -14.80 -6.50
CA SER A 82 -7.06 -15.46 -5.18
C SER A 82 -8.42 -15.28 -4.52
N LEU A 83 -9.07 -14.12 -4.71
CA LEU A 83 -10.40 -13.82 -4.18
C LEU A 83 -11.54 -14.27 -5.11
N LYS A 84 -11.22 -14.84 -6.28
CA LYS A 84 -12.18 -15.25 -7.33
C LYS A 84 -13.06 -14.09 -7.82
N ILE A 85 -12.50 -12.88 -7.84
CA ILE A 85 -13.14 -11.67 -8.35
C ILE A 85 -12.93 -11.61 -9.88
N SER A 86 -13.94 -11.16 -10.61
CA SER A 86 -13.82 -10.95 -12.06
C SER A 86 -12.70 -9.97 -12.40
N SER A 87 -11.97 -10.23 -13.49
CA SER A 87 -10.96 -9.31 -14.04
C SER A 87 -11.53 -7.92 -14.30
N ASP A 88 -12.78 -7.87 -14.79
CA ASP A 88 -13.50 -6.66 -15.19
C ASP A 88 -14.30 -6.00 -14.07
N ALA A 89 -14.17 -6.48 -12.83
CA ALA A 89 -14.78 -5.79 -11.70
C ALA A 89 -14.20 -4.38 -11.59
N THR A 90 -15.07 -3.38 -11.78
CA THR A 90 -14.79 -1.96 -11.61
C THR A 90 -14.91 -1.58 -10.15
N VAL A 91 -14.21 -0.51 -9.77
CA VAL A 91 -14.42 0.11 -8.46
C VAL A 91 -15.83 0.70 -8.47
N ASP A 92 -16.63 0.38 -7.46
CA ASP A 92 -17.94 1.02 -7.28
C ASP A 92 -17.72 2.53 -7.14
N GLU A 93 -18.56 3.32 -7.81
CA GLU A 93 -18.50 4.78 -7.68
C GLU A 93 -18.70 5.14 -6.19
N GLU A 94 -17.79 5.94 -5.63
CA GLU A 94 -18.01 6.55 -4.32
C GLU A 94 -19.32 7.32 -4.42
N ILE A 95 -20.33 6.88 -3.66
CA ILE A 95 -21.50 7.71 -3.40
C ILE A 95 -20.94 8.90 -2.62
N GLU A 96 -20.67 10.01 -3.31
CA GLU A 96 -20.58 11.30 -2.65
C GLU A 96 -21.90 11.45 -1.91
N ALA A 97 -21.85 11.29 -0.59
CA ALA A 97 -22.98 11.60 0.25
C ALA A 97 -23.22 13.10 0.08
N ASP A 98 -24.13 13.45 -0.82
CA ASP A 98 -24.71 14.79 -0.91
C ASP A 98 -25.08 15.21 0.52
N GLU A 99 -24.40 16.24 1.01
CA GLU A 99 -24.81 17.01 2.18
C GLU A 99 -26.15 17.68 1.85
N ALA A 100 -27.23 16.91 1.89
CA ALA A 100 -28.58 17.38 1.66
C ALA A 100 -29.32 17.51 2.99
N GLU A 101 -29.56 18.79 3.30
CA GLU A 101 -30.69 19.34 4.06
C GLU A 101 -30.55 19.49 5.58
N GLU A 102 -30.05 20.68 5.95
CA GLU A 102 -30.56 21.47 7.07
C GLU A 102 -32.10 21.46 7.10
N VAL A 103 -32.70 20.89 8.16
CA VAL A 103 -34.05 21.26 8.60
C VAL A 103 -34.12 21.19 10.14
N GLU A 104 -34.12 22.33 10.82
CA GLU A 104 -35.32 22.86 11.50
C GLU A 104 -34.97 24.11 12.34
N THR A 105 -35.80 25.14 12.15
CA THR A 105 -35.73 26.46 12.77
C THR A 105 -36.74 26.60 13.92
N ALA A 106 -36.42 27.52 14.85
CA ALA A 106 -37.30 28.21 15.82
C ALA A 106 -37.64 27.44 17.12
N LYS A 107 -37.58 28.01 18.34
CA LYS A 107 -37.88 29.40 18.79
C LYS A 107 -37.29 29.70 20.20
N GLU A 108 -37.28 30.99 20.53
CA GLU A 108 -36.53 31.72 21.55
C GLU A 108 -37.01 31.66 23.02
N ALA A 109 -36.10 32.15 23.89
CA ALA A 109 -36.26 32.94 25.12
C ALA A 109 -36.40 32.24 26.49
N ASN A 110 -35.37 32.40 27.36
CA ASN A 110 -35.48 33.28 28.53
C ASN A 110 -34.10 33.68 29.11
N GLU A 111 -34.07 34.89 29.68
CA GLU A 111 -32.98 35.75 30.14
C GLU A 111 -32.34 35.40 31.51
N GLU A 112 -31.15 35.99 31.73
CA GLU A 112 -30.57 36.48 33.01
C GLU A 112 -30.12 35.43 34.08
N ASP A 113 -28.99 35.53 34.82
CA ASP A 113 -28.11 36.63 35.17
C ASP A 113 -26.77 36.11 35.80
N ALA A 114 -25.74 36.97 35.76
CA ALA A 114 -24.58 37.14 36.64
C ALA A 114 -23.73 35.95 37.19
N ALA A 115 -22.44 35.93 36.83
CA ALA A 115 -21.36 36.41 37.72
C ALA A 115 -19.96 36.29 37.07
N VAL A 116 -19.15 37.31 37.30
CA VAL A 116 -17.85 37.63 36.69
C VAL A 116 -16.70 37.15 37.61
N ASN A 117 -15.50 37.00 37.02
CA ASN A 117 -14.13 36.96 37.61
C ASN A 117 -13.61 35.56 37.99
N GLU A 118 -12.35 35.17 37.82
CA GLU A 118 -11.09 35.90 37.60
C GLU A 118 -10.00 34.88 37.15
N ASP A 119 -9.06 35.33 36.31
CA ASP A 119 -7.64 34.96 36.18
C ASP A 119 -7.14 33.50 36.36
N ALA A 120 -6.47 32.97 35.34
CA ALA A 120 -4.99 32.92 35.29
C ALA A 120 -4.47 31.88 34.26
N ASP A 121 -3.61 32.36 33.36
CA ASP A 121 -2.67 31.58 32.55
C ASP A 121 -1.91 30.52 33.36
N THR A 122 -1.69 29.33 32.79
CA THR A 122 -0.38 28.62 32.68
C THR A 122 -0.57 27.24 32.03
N GLU A 123 -0.02 27.02 30.83
CA GLU A 123 0.13 25.70 30.19
C GLU A 123 1.24 24.83 30.86
N PRO A 124 1.56 23.61 30.36
CA PRO A 124 1.15 22.34 30.92
C PRO A 124 2.30 21.61 31.64
N SER A 125 2.05 21.05 32.82
CA SER A 125 3.04 20.22 33.52
C SER A 125 2.87 18.74 33.16
N ILE A 126 3.85 18.24 32.42
CA ILE A 126 4.14 16.81 32.22
C ILE A 126 4.34 16.15 33.59
N ALA A 127 3.51 15.16 33.93
CA ALA A 127 3.76 14.26 35.05
C ALA A 127 3.33 12.83 34.71
N ILE A 128 4.31 12.03 34.32
CA ILE A 128 4.30 10.57 34.35
C ILE A 128 4.06 10.16 35.81
N VAL A 129 2.94 9.48 36.11
CA VAL A 129 2.81 8.68 37.33
C VAL A 129 2.17 7.34 36.98
N SER A 130 3.02 6.33 37.00
CA SER A 130 2.64 4.92 37.05
C SER A 130 1.95 4.59 38.36
N VAL A 131 0.66 4.26 38.34
CA VAL A 131 0.03 3.39 39.37
C VAL A 131 -1.16 2.68 38.73
N PHE A 132 -1.00 1.42 38.32
CA PHE A 132 -2.12 0.47 38.35
C PHE A 132 -1.66 -0.74 39.15
N LYS A 133 -2.10 -0.74 40.40
CA LYS A 133 -1.82 -1.75 41.41
C LYS A 133 -3.07 -2.62 41.53
N SER A 134 -2.83 -3.92 41.49
CA SER A 134 -3.56 -5.01 42.16
C SER A 134 -5.08 -5.13 41.96
N GLU A 135 -5.49 -6.30 41.49
CA GLU A 135 -6.31 -7.16 42.35
C GLU A 135 -6.13 -8.64 41.99
N THR A 136 -5.89 -9.41 43.05
CA THR A 136 -5.72 -10.85 43.11
C THR A 136 -7.05 -11.45 43.52
N VAL A 137 -7.53 -12.48 42.82
CA VAL A 137 -8.19 -13.65 43.42
C VAL A 137 -7.72 -14.89 42.65
#